data_AF-A0A1H3GL17-F1
#
_entry.id   AF-A0A1H3GL17-F1
#
_cell.length_a   1.000
_cell.length_b   1.000
_cell.length_c   1.000
_cell.angle_alpha   90.00
_cell.angle_beta   90.00
_cell.angle_gamma   90.00
#
_symmetry.space_group_name_H-M   'P 1'
#
loop_
_entity.id
_entity.type
_entity.pdbx_description
1 polymer ?
#
loop_
_entity_poly.entity_id
_entity_poly.type
_entity_poly.pdbx_seq_one_letter_code
_entity_poly.pdbx_strand_id
1 'polypeptide(L)' 'MQDNTTTIKTKAGQTFILEILNTQNNTWQGTVLWTQTQQKIPFRSALELIHLLDSAVGTDEIPNSVFKK' A
#
# COMPACT_ATOMS: atom_id res chain seq x y z
N MET A 1 -9.01 20.60 -9.59
CA MET A 1 -8.72 19.19 -9.93
C MET A 1 -8.29 18.57 -8.60
N GLN A 2 -9.00 17.57 -8.08
CA GLN A 2 -8.66 17.04 -6.75
C GLN A 2 -7.47 16.10 -6.90
N ASP A 3 -6.30 16.52 -6.42
CA ASP A 3 -5.09 15.71 -6.38
C ASP A 3 -5.26 14.61 -5.33
N ASN A 4 -5.72 13.45 -5.79
CA ASN A 4 -6.02 12.25 -5.04
C ASN A 4 -4.78 11.37 -4.81
N THR A 5 -3.59 11.95 -4.91
CA THR A 5 -2.31 11.23 -4.88
C THR A 5 -1.60 11.43 -3.55
N THR A 6 -1.37 10.34 -2.80
CA THR A 6 -0.65 10.34 -1.52
C THR A 6 0.68 9.62 -1.66
N THR A 7 1.78 10.26 -1.27
CA THR A 7 3.09 9.60 -1.21
C THR A 7 3.37 9.09 0.20
N ILE A 8 3.60 7.78 0.35
CA ILE A 8 4.00 7.14 1.59
C ILE A 8 5.48 6.78 1.49
N LYS A 9 6.25 7.17 2.51
CA LYS A 9 7.64 6.78 2.68
C LYS A 9 7.75 5.85 3.88
N THR A 10 8.32 4.68 3.68
CA THR A 10 8.52 3.71 4.76
C THR A 10 9.88 3.90 5.44
N LYS A 11 10.02 3.39 6.66
CA LYS A 11 11.28 3.42 7.40
C LYS A 11 12.40 2.65 6.70
N ALA A 12 12.05 1.62 5.93
CA ALA A 12 12.97 0.86 5.10
C ALA A 12 13.45 1.61 3.82
N GLY A 13 13.08 2.89 3.65
CA GLY A 13 13.47 3.69 2.49
C GLY A 13 12.62 3.46 1.25
N GLN A 14 11.61 2.59 1.32
CA GLN A 14 10.72 2.33 0.19
C GLN A 14 9.68 3.44 0.06
N THR A 15 9.46 3.91 -1.18
CA THR A 15 8.48 4.96 -1.49
C THR A 15 7.33 4.39 -2.32
N PHE A 16 6.12 4.67 -1.87
CA PHE A 16 4.86 4.25 -2.50
C PHE A 16 4.03 5.48 -2.83
N ILE A 17 3.47 5.53 -4.02
CA ILE A 17 2.61 6.60 -4.50
C ILE A 17 1.22 6.01 -4.69
N LEU A 18 0.24 6.45 -3.91
CA LEU A 18 -1.12 5.96 -3.95
C LEU A 18 -1.98 6.96 -4.71
N GLU A 19 -2.65 6.53 -5.76
CA GLU A 19 -3.63 7.32 -6.52
C GLU A 19 -5.03 6.82 -6.16
N ILE A 20 -5.80 7.62 -5.43
CA ILE A 20 -7.12 7.24 -4.88
C ILE A 20 -8.21 7.63 -5.88
N LEU A 21 -8.56 6.75 -6.81
CA LEU A 21 -9.50 7.05 -7.90
C LEU A 21 -10.92 7.36 -7.40
N ASN A 22 -11.37 6.67 -6.35
CA ASN A 22 -12.70 6.89 -5.80
C ASN A 22 -12.72 6.54 -4.30
N THR A 23 -13.42 7.35 -3.51
CA THR A 23 -13.64 7.16 -2.07
C THR A 23 -15.12 7.00 -1.72
N GLN A 24 -16.01 6.99 -2.72
CA GLN A 24 -17.43 6.78 -2.49
C GLN A 24 -17.68 5.41 -1.84
N ASN A 25 -18.60 5.37 -0.87
CA ASN A 25 -18.98 4.18 -0.10
C ASN A 25 -17.93 3.63 0.89
N ASN A 26 -17.05 4.50 1.42
CA ASN A 26 -15.98 4.12 2.38
C ASN A 26 -14.95 3.12 1.84
N THR A 27 -14.97 2.80 0.55
CA THR A 27 -13.95 1.96 -0.07
C THR A 27 -12.93 2.86 -0.77
N TRP A 28 -11.71 2.93 -0.23
CA TRP A 28 -10.60 3.50 -0.98
C TRP A 28 -10.26 2.57 -2.14
N GLN A 29 -10.53 3.02 -3.35
CA GLN A 29 -10.22 2.30 -4.58
C GLN A 29 -9.23 3.11 -5.39
N GLY A 30 -8.18 2.46 -5.89
CA GLY A 30 -7.09 3.20 -6.50
C GLY A 30 -5.97 2.31 -6.99
N THR A 31 -4.82 2.93 -7.25
CA THR A 31 -3.59 2.25 -7.64
C THR A 31 -2.45 2.69 -6.76
N VAL A 32 -1.63 1.75 -6.29
CA VAL A 32 -0.37 2.02 -5.61
C VAL A 32 0.77 1.80 -6.59
N LEU A 33 1.61 2.81 -6.77
CA LEU A 33 2.84 2.77 -7.54
C LEU A 33 4.02 2.68 -6.59
N TRP A 34 4.70 1.54 -6.62
CA TRP A 34 5.95 1.34 -5.91
C TRP A 34 7.10 1.90 -6.75
N THR A 35 7.71 2.99 -6.31
CA THR A 35 8.75 3.67 -7.11
C THR A 35 10.04 2.86 -7.19
N GLN A 36 10.31 2.02 -6.19
CA GLN A 36 11.53 1.21 -6.12
C GLN A 36 11.56 0.13 -7.20
N THR A 37 10.41 -0.52 -7.43
CA THR A 37 10.25 -1.60 -8.41
C THR A 37 9.56 -1.12 -9.69
N GLN A 38 9.17 0.16 -9.74
CA GLN A 38 8.31 0.76 -10.77
C GLN A 38 7.01 -0.02 -11.01
N GLN A 39 6.54 -0.78 -10.01
CA GLN A 39 5.33 -1.58 -10.13
C GLN A 39 4.09 -0.80 -9.72
N LYS A 40 3.12 -0.72 -10.64
CA LYS A 40 1.81 -0.13 -10.38
C LYS A 40 0.79 -1.23 -10.16
N ILE A 41 0.23 -1.30 -8.95
CA ILE A 41 -0.70 -2.33 -8.53
C ILE A 41 -2.04 -1.69 -8.16
N PRO A 42 -3.16 -2.10 -8.77
CA PRO A 42 -4.49 -1.63 -8.37
C PRO A 42 -4.92 -2.27 -7.05
N PHE A 43 -5.49 -1.47 -6.15
CA PHE A 43 -6.12 -1.94 -4.91
C PHE A 43 -7.61 -1.58 -4.91
N ARG A 44 -8.43 -2.50 -4.40
CA ARG A 44 -9.90 -2.33 -4.36
C ARG A 44 -10.42 -1.97 -2.96
N SER A 45 -9.54 -1.92 -1.96
CA SER A 45 -9.90 -1.60 -0.58
C SER A 45 -8.65 -1.21 0.22
N ALA A 46 -8.84 -0.55 1.37
CA ALA A 46 -7.77 -0.21 2.29
C ALA A 46 -7.02 -1.45 2.82
N LEU A 47 -7.72 -2.58 3.01
CA LEU A 47 -7.11 -3.83 3.46
C LEU A 47 -6.17 -4.42 2.39
N GLU A 48 -6.61 -4.48 1.13
CA GLU A 48 -5.75 -4.89 0.01
C GLU A 48 -4.50 -4.01 -0.10
N LEU A 49 -4.65 -2.69 0.08
CA LEU A 49 -3.50 -1.78 0.12
C LEU A 49 -2.54 -2.15 1.26
N ILE A 50 -3.05 -2.42 2.47
CA ILE A 50 -2.21 -2.83 3.61
C ILE A 50 -1.49 -4.14 3.30
N HIS A 51 -2.16 -5.13 2.71
CA HIS A 51 -1.53 -6.39 2.28
C HIS A 51 -0.45 -6.18 1.22
N LEU A 52 -0.63 -5.26 0.28
CA LEU A 52 0.38 -4.91 -0.73
C LEU A 52 1.59 -4.22 -0.11
N LEU A 53 1.35 -3.28 0.81
CA LEU A 53 2.43 -2.62 1.55
C LEU A 53 3.15 -3.62 2.46
N ASP A 54 2.43 -4.49 3.14
CA ASP A 54 2.98 -5.56 3.99
C ASP A 54 3.82 -6.55 3.16
N SER A 55 3.34 -6.95 1.98
CA SER A 55 4.12 -7.80 1.06
C SER A 55 5.37 -7.11 0.53
N ALA A 56 5.36 -5.78 0.37
CA ALA A 56 6.51 -5.01 -0.09
C ALA A 56 7.49 -4.66 1.04
N VAL A 57 6.98 -4.45 2.27
CA VAL A 57 7.76 -4.10 3.47
C VAL A 57 8.28 -5.33 4.21
N GLY A 58 7.61 -6.47 4.07
CA GLY A 58 7.83 -7.73 4.80
C GLY A 58 9.15 -8.46 4.52
N THR A 59 10.16 -7.78 3.98
CA THR A 59 11.55 -8.27 4.00
C THR A 59 12.29 -7.94 5.29
N ASP A 60 11.65 -7.28 6.26
CA ASP A 60 12.21 -7.01 7.59
C ASP A 60 11.36 -7.73 8.67
N GLU A 61 11.71 -9.00 8.89
CA GLU A 61 11.46 -9.77 10.11
C GLU A 61 10.10 -9.61 10.80
N ILE A 62 9.06 -10.28 10.28
CA ILE A 62 8.02 -10.80 11.17
C ILE A 62 8.56 -12.13 11.74
N PRO A 63 9.07 -12.20 12.99
CA PRO A 63 9.25 -13.50 13.61
C PRO A 63 7.87 -14.15 13.66
N ASN A 64 7.79 -15.33 13.03
CA ASN A 64 6.63 -16.17 12.79
C ASN A 64 5.98 -16.71 14.09
N SER A 65 5.68 -15.84 15.08
CA SER A 65 5.31 -16.23 16.44
C SER A 65 4.12 -15.47 17.05
N VAL A 66 3.38 -14.66 16.29
CA VAL A 66 2.23 -13.90 16.85
C VAL A 66 0.85 -14.45 16.46
N PHE A 67 0.75 -15.33 15.45
CA PHE A 67 -0.54 -15.92 15.04
C PHE A 67 -0.65 -17.43 15.23
N LYS A 68 -0.19 -17.92 16.39
CA LYS A 68 -0.71 -19.17 16.95
C LYS A 68 -1.36 -18.89 18.30
N LYS A 69 -2.69 -18.81 18.32
CA LYS A 69 -3.49 -19.24 19.47
C LYS A 69 -4.90 -19.62 19.04
#